data_AF-A0ABD0LWF2-F1
#
_entry.id   AF-A0ABD0LWF2-F1
#
_cell.length_a   1.000
_cell.length_b   1.000
_cell.length_c   1.000
_cell.angle_alpha   90.00
_cell.angle_beta   90.00
_cell.angle_gamma   90.00
#
_symmetry.space_group_name_H-M   'P 1'
#
loop_
_entity.id
_entity.type
_entity.pdbx_description
1 polymer ?
#
loop_
_entity_poly.entity_id
_entity_poly.type
_entity_poly.pdbx_seq_one_letter_code
_entity_poly.pdbx_strand_id
1 'polypeptide(L)' 'KAHKKVAIFSDALSVHGAFQDPKKEELKRVTITLTQLSTKTKLTIQWIPARCGVLGNEIADRLAKE' A
#
# COMPACT_ATOMS: atom_id res chain seq x y z
N LYS A 1 3.24 -24.83 -5.70
CA LYS A 1 2.21 -23.89 -6.21
C LYS A 1 2.85 -22.51 -6.35
N ALA A 2 2.76 -21.86 -7.50
CA ALA A 2 3.34 -20.53 -7.67
C ALA A 2 2.57 -19.49 -6.81
N HIS A 3 3.29 -18.64 -6.08
CA HIS A 3 2.69 -17.53 -5.35
C HIS A 3 2.08 -16.54 -6.34
N LYS A 4 0.84 -16.10 -6.11
CA LYS A 4 0.26 -14.96 -6.85
C LYS A 4 1.13 -13.71 -6.56
N LYS A 5 1.34 -12.87 -7.57
CA LYS A 5 2.07 -11.60 -7.42
C LYS A 5 1.06 -10.47 -7.36
N VAL A 6 1.17 -9.60 -6.36
CA VAL A 6 0.26 -8.46 -6.13
C VAL A 6 1.09 -7.22 -5.91
N ALA A 7 0.75 -6.14 -6.61
CA ALA A 7 1.31 -4.81 -6.40
C ALA A 7 0.19 -3.88 -5.90
N ILE A 8 0.45 -3.18 -4.80
CA ILE A 8 -0.41 -2.14 -4.24
C ILE A 8 0.29 -0.80 -4.46
N PHE A 9 -0.41 0.15 -5.06
CA PHE A 9 0.08 1.51 -5.25
C PHE A 9 -0.64 2.45 -4.29
N SER A 10 0.10 3.34 -3.66
CA SER A 10 -0.44 4.35 -2.75
C SER A 10 0.28 5.67 -2.94
N ASP A 11 -0.45 6.78 -2.92
CA ASP A 11 0.14 8.12 -2.95
C ASP A 11 0.38 8.74 -1.57
N ALA A 12 0.01 8.02 -0.51
CA ALA A 12 0.27 8.42 0.86
C ALA A 12 1.75 8.23 1.22
N LEU A 13 2.53 9.30 1.13
CA LEU A 13 3.95 9.29 1.53
C LEU A 13 4.12 8.93 3.01
N SER A 14 3.16 9.33 3.86
CA SER A 14 3.11 8.98 5.28
C SER A 14 3.04 7.47 5.51
N VAL A 15 2.29 6.73 4.67
CA VAL A 15 2.18 5.27 4.70
C VAL A 15 3.51 4.63 4.29
N HIS A 16 4.14 5.13 3.23
CA HIS A 16 5.45 4.64 2.79
C HIS A 16 6.52 4.82 3.89
N GLY A 17 6.61 6.01 4.49
CA GLY A 17 7.54 6.29 5.59
C GLY A 17 7.24 5.47 6.86
N ALA A 18 5.98 5.18 7.13
CA ALA A 18 5.60 4.38 8.30
C ALA A 18 5.85 2.87 8.11
N PHE A 19 5.93 2.35 6.88
CA PHE A 19 6.48 1.00 6.66
C PHE A 19 7.99 0.91 6.89
N GLN A 20 8.70 2.03 6.78
CA GLN A 20 10.14 2.09 7.04
C GLN A 20 10.46 2.30 8.52
N ASP A 21 9.49 2.73 9.34
CA ASP A 21 9.65 2.94 10.78
C ASP A 21 8.78 1.98 11.61
N PRO A 22 9.36 0.89 12.15
CA PRO A 22 8.62 -0.11 12.92
C PRO A 22 8.09 0.40 14.27
N LYS A 23 8.45 1.62 14.70
CA LYS A 23 7.97 2.22 15.95
C LYS A 23 6.62 2.91 15.82
N LYS A 24 6.11 3.09 14.60
CA LYS A 24 4.78 3.68 14.38
C LYS A 24 3.67 2.67 14.63
N GLU A 25 3.10 2.74 15.83
CA GLU A 25 1.96 1.93 16.28
C GLU A 25 0.74 2.01 15.34
N GLU A 26 0.53 3.15 14.67
CA GLU A 26 -0.60 3.41 13.77
C GLU A 26 -0.71 2.39 12.63
N LEU A 27 0.41 1.79 12.20
CA LEU A 27 0.44 0.81 11.12
C LEU A 27 0.54 -0.64 11.57
N LYS A 28 0.55 -0.96 12.87
CA LYS A 28 0.69 -2.35 13.34
C LYS A 28 -0.32 -3.30 12.72
N ARG A 29 -1.59 -2.90 12.66
CA ARG A 29 -2.65 -3.72 12.03
C ARG A 29 -2.36 -3.97 10.56
N VAL A 30 -1.97 -2.94 9.83
CA VAL A 30 -1.64 -3.02 8.41
C VAL A 30 -0.45 -3.95 8.20
N THR A 31 0.64 -3.77 8.96
CA THR A 31 1.83 -4.63 8.88
C THR A 31 1.51 -6.10 9.19
N ILE A 32 0.69 -6.38 10.21
CA ILE A 32 0.25 -7.75 10.52
C ILE A 32 -0.53 -8.36 9.35
N THR A 33 -1.52 -7.64 8.80
CA THR A 33 -2.32 -8.13 7.68
C THR A 33 -1.46 -8.38 6.43
N LEU A 34 -0.53 -7.47 6.12
CA LEU A 34 0.37 -7.64 4.98
C LEU A 34 1.35 -8.79 5.18
N THR A 35 1.81 -9.01 6.40
CA THR A 35 2.67 -10.15 6.76
C THR A 35 1.92 -11.48 6.60
N GLN A 36 0.65 -11.53 7.02
CA GLN A 36 -0.18 -12.71 6.78
C GLN A 36 -0.42 -12.93 5.29
N LEU A 37 -0.67 -11.86 4.53
CA LEU A 37 -0.87 -11.93 3.09
C LEU A 37 0.40 -12.36 2.34
N SER A 38 1.58 -11.94 2.81
CA SER A 38 2.86 -12.27 2.16
C SER A 38 3.19 -13.77 2.23
N THR A 39 2.63 -14.50 3.20
CA THR A 39 2.78 -15.97 3.28
C THR A 39 2.20 -16.71 2.07
N LYS A 40 1.20 -16.12 1.40
CA LYS A 40 0.51 -16.73 0.25
C LYS A 40 0.80 -16.01 -1.07
N THR A 41 1.26 -14.77 -1.00
CA THR A 41 1.32 -13.84 -2.14
C THR A 41 2.63 -13.07 -2.12
N LYS A 42 3.28 -12.92 -3.28
CA LYS A 42 4.40 -11.99 -3.40
C LYS A 42 3.84 -10.58 -3.52
N LEU A 43 3.92 -9.84 -2.42
CA LEU A 43 3.34 -8.50 -2.29
C LEU A 43 4.40 -7.42 -2.47
N THR A 44 4.07 -6.37 -3.21
CA THR A 44 4.86 -5.14 -3.32
C THR A 44 3.97 -3.95 -3.02
N ILE A 45 4.44 -3.03 -2.17
CA ILE A 45 3.79 -1.75 -1.92
C ILE A 45 4.70 -0.67 -2.48
N GLN A 46 4.19 0.10 -3.43
CA GLN A 46 4.95 1.15 -4.11
C GLN A 46 4.26 2.50 -3.90
N TRP A 47 5.05 3.48 -3.47
CA TRP A 47 4.58 4.86 -3.45
C TRP A 47 4.53 5.43 -4.87
N ILE A 48 3.49 6.21 -5.18
CA ILE A 48 3.31 6.95 -6.44
C ILE A 48 2.93 8.41 -6.16
N PRO A 49 3.25 9.36 -7.05
CA PRO A 49 2.86 10.75 -6.82
C PRO A 49 1.35 10.97 -7.01
N ALA A 50 0.75 11.77 -6.12
CA ALA A 50 -0.65 12.18 -6.20
C ALA A 50 -0.87 13.21 -7.33
N ARG A 51 -2.05 13.17 -7.96
CA ARG A 51 -2.50 14.18 -8.96
C ARG A 51 -1.56 14.38 -10.17
N CYS A 52 -0.87 13.33 -10.61
CA CYS A 52 0.02 13.36 -11.78
C CYS A 52 -0.57 12.70 -13.05
N GLY A 53 -1.89 12.55 -13.18
CA GLY A 53 -2.50 11.90 -14.34
C GLY A 53 -2.52 10.36 -14.27
N VAL A 54 -2.25 9.77 -13.09
CA VAL A 54 -2.24 8.31 -12.92
C VAL A 54 -3.69 7.82 -12.79
N LEU A 55 -4.25 7.31 -13.90
CA LEU A 55 -5.67 6.98 -14.05
C LEU A 55 -6.27 6.15 -12.89
N GLY A 56 -5.58 5.11 -12.41
CA GLY A 56 -6.08 4.31 -11.28
C GLY A 56 -6.04 5.04 -9.93
N ASN A 57 -5.00 5.85 -9.72
CA ASN A 57 -4.82 6.60 -8.47
C ASN A 57 -5.83 7.75 -8.38
N GLU A 58 -6.11 8.45 -9.49
CA GLU A 58 -7.07 9.56 -9.50
C GLU A 58 -8.50 9.10 -9.25
N ILE A 59 -8.86 7.92 -9.77
CA ILE A 59 -10.14 7.28 -9.46
C ILE A 59 -10.19 6.94 -7.97
N ALA A 60 -9.14 6.34 -7.41
CA ALA A 60 -9.07 6.01 -5.99
C ALA A 60 -9.13 7.27 -5.09
N ASP A 61 -8.40 8.34 -5.43
CA ASP A 61 -8.40 9.62 -4.72
C ASP A 61 -9.78 10.29 -4.76
N ARG A 62 -10.50 10.20 -5.89
CA ARG A 62 -11.88 10.70 -5.98
C ARG A 62 -12.82 9.89 -5.09
N LEU A 63 -12.77 8.57 -5.15
CA LEU A 63 -13.61 7.67 -4.35
C LEU A 63 -13.33 7.80 -2.84
N ALA A 64 -12.08 8.10 -2.44
CA ALA A 64 -11.72 8.29 -1.04
C ALA A 64 -12.27 9.59 -0.42
N LYS A 65 -12.80 10.51 -1.24
CA LYS A 65 -13.38 11.79 -0.81
C LYS A 65 -14.91 11.80 -0.79
N GLU A 66 -15.53 10.71 -1.25
CA GLU A 66 -16.98 10.47 -1.14
C GLU A 66 -17.35 10.04 0.29
#